data_AF-T0INP7-F1
#
_entry.id   AF-T0INP7-F1
#
_cell.length_a   1.000
_cell.length_b   1.000
_cell.length_c   1.000
_cell.angle_alpha   90.00
_cell.angle_beta   90.00
_cell.angle_gamma   90.00
#
_symmetry.space_group_name_H-M   'P 1'
#
loop_
_entity.id
_entity.type
_entity.pdbx_description
1 polymer ?
#
loop_
_entity_poly.entity_id
_entity_poly.type
_entity_poly.pdbx_seq_one_letter_code
_entity_poly.pdbx_strand_id
1 'polypeptide(L)'
;MGNLVEVLEVGSSLVHMVRITGLEPELNIRFVPEELQAHASTATQHHIAKAILEQSDLPVTYLNIGASYMDNFLLLAPVIRRTGKMVWPSRLIGYLDPRDVGEIAANLLLSPDERNLRQFHDINNGQDLLETEDVAQMLSDVLKCPIPHEGSREAFIALFDPVLSARSSQPGAAGRVLSFIDFEKSKSSFLHLSDLAERLLGRKPTTLRSWFMEHGAAFVSEADL
;
A
#
# COMPACT_ATOMS: atom_id res chain seq x y z
N MET A 1 4.52 -25.89 17.55
CA MET A 1 4.71 -25.49 16.14
C MET A 1 5.66 -24.32 16.18
N GLY A 2 6.84 -24.44 15.57
CA GLY A 2 7.75 -23.31 15.51
C GLY A 2 7.30 -22.30 14.47
N ASN A 3 7.52 -21.02 14.74
CA ASN A 3 7.27 -19.96 13.77
C ASN A 3 8.37 -19.94 12.67
N LEU A 4 8.22 -19.09 11.65
CA LEU A 4 9.19 -18.98 10.56
C LEU A 4 10.62 -18.68 11.05
N VAL A 5 10.77 -17.90 12.13
CA VAL A 5 12.07 -17.56 12.70
C VAL A 5 12.76 -18.80 13.26
N GLU A 6 12.06 -19.59 14.06
CA GLU A 6 12.61 -20.83 14.64
C GLU A 6 13.14 -21.80 13.56
N VAL A 7 12.44 -21.89 12.42
CA VAL A 7 12.87 -22.73 11.28
C VAL A 7 14.12 -22.17 10.60
N LEU A 8 14.25 -20.84 10.50
CA LEU A 8 15.38 -20.18 9.85
C LEU A 8 16.61 -20.06 10.76
N GLU A 9 16.45 -20.05 12.07
CA GLU A 9 17.57 -20.02 13.01
C GLU A 9 18.25 -21.40 13.12
N VAL A 10 17.48 -22.49 12.99
CA VAL A 10 18.02 -23.85 13.05
C VAL A 10 18.58 -24.24 11.67
N GLY A 11 19.84 -23.87 11.43
CA GLY A 11 20.64 -24.39 10.31
C GLY A 11 20.40 -23.73 8.95
N SER A 12 19.86 -22.51 8.89
CA SER A 12 19.69 -21.85 7.59
C SER A 12 21.00 -21.30 7.03
N SER A 13 21.15 -21.46 5.72
CA SER A 13 22.11 -20.73 4.88
C SER A 13 21.50 -19.41 4.37
N LEU A 14 20.57 -18.82 5.14
CA LEU A 14 19.86 -17.61 4.73
C LEU A 14 20.83 -16.44 4.77
N VAL A 15 21.13 -15.89 3.60
CA VAL A 15 22.04 -14.74 3.45
C VAL A 15 21.32 -13.40 3.53
N HIS A 16 20.04 -13.37 3.13
CA HIS A 16 19.24 -12.15 3.10
C HIS A 16 17.75 -12.47 3.08
N MET A 17 16.97 -11.77 3.90
CA MET A 17 15.51 -11.73 3.81
C MET A 17 15.06 -10.30 3.52
N VAL A 18 14.15 -10.14 2.56
CA VAL A 18 13.43 -8.87 2.36
C VAL A 18 12.01 -9.04 2.88
N ARG A 19 11.61 -8.19 3.84
CA ARG A 19 10.27 -8.16 4.42
C ARG A 19 9.54 -6.89 4.00
N ILE A 20 8.49 -7.07 3.20
CA ILE A 20 7.59 -5.96 2.87
C ILE A 20 6.78 -5.55 4.11
N THR A 21 6.73 -4.25 4.38
CA THR A 21 5.93 -3.64 5.45
C THR A 21 5.09 -2.49 4.93
N GLY A 22 4.01 -2.16 5.64
CA GLY A 22 3.26 -0.92 5.49
C GLY A 22 3.07 -0.32 6.87
N LEU A 23 4.09 0.37 7.36
CA LEU A 23 4.20 0.88 8.72
C LEU A 23 4.54 2.35 8.71
N GLU A 24 3.85 3.14 9.52
CA GLU A 24 4.28 4.51 9.81
C GLU A 24 5.69 4.41 10.41
N PRO A 25 6.72 4.98 9.76
CA PRO A 25 8.08 4.90 10.24
C PRO A 25 8.14 5.34 11.70
N GLU A 26 8.84 4.56 12.52
CA GLU A 26 9.03 4.82 13.97
C GLU A 26 7.75 4.84 14.84
N LEU A 27 6.57 4.54 14.27
CA LEU A 27 5.34 4.44 15.05
C LEU A 27 5.45 3.30 16.06
N ASN A 28 5.26 3.63 17.33
CA ASN A 28 5.09 2.61 18.36
C ASN A 28 3.64 2.10 18.35
N ILE A 29 3.46 0.77 18.32
CA ILE A 29 2.15 0.11 18.29
C ILE A 29 1.21 0.58 19.41
N ARG A 30 1.74 1.02 20.56
CA ARG A 30 0.95 1.58 21.67
C ARG A 30 0.14 2.82 21.30
N PHE A 31 0.51 3.50 20.20
CA PHE A 31 -0.19 4.68 19.69
C PHE A 31 -1.21 4.34 18.60
N VAL A 32 -1.33 3.07 18.21
CA VAL A 32 -2.43 2.59 17.37
C VAL A 32 -3.70 2.57 18.23
N PRO A 33 -4.83 3.13 17.79
CA PRO A 33 -6.09 3.07 18.52
C PRO A 33 -6.51 1.64 18.89
N GLU A 34 -7.09 1.45 20.08
CA GLU A 34 -7.50 0.14 20.59
C GLU A 34 -8.45 -0.60 19.64
N GLU A 35 -9.37 0.12 18.99
CA GLU A 35 -10.27 -0.44 17.98
C GLU A 35 -9.54 -1.06 16.77
N LEU A 36 -8.39 -0.50 16.38
CA LEU A 36 -7.56 -1.01 15.29
C LEU A 36 -6.62 -2.13 15.77
N GLN A 37 -6.34 -2.19 17.08
CA GLN A 37 -5.57 -3.27 17.70
C GLN A 37 -6.41 -4.52 17.96
N ALA A 38 -7.69 -4.36 18.30
CA ALA A 38 -8.61 -5.45 18.66
C ALA A 38 -8.79 -6.50 17.55
N HIS A 39 -8.45 -6.13 16.32
CA HIS A 39 -8.43 -7.02 15.17
C HIS A 39 -6.98 -7.12 14.66
N ALA A 40 -6.52 -8.33 14.33
CA ALA A 40 -5.28 -8.51 13.58
C ALA A 40 -5.48 -7.84 12.20
N SER A 41 -5.12 -6.57 12.13
CA SER A 41 -5.45 -5.67 11.04
C SER A 41 -4.17 -5.20 10.36
N THR A 42 -4.34 -4.49 9.24
CA THR A 42 -3.24 -3.81 8.56
C THR A 42 -2.45 -2.90 9.50
N ALA A 43 -3.11 -2.33 10.53
CA ALA A 43 -2.49 -1.44 11.50
C ALA A 43 -1.57 -2.12 12.51
N THR A 44 -1.67 -3.45 12.73
CA THR A 44 -0.91 -4.14 13.79
C THR A 44 -0.04 -5.28 13.27
N GLN A 45 -0.46 -5.97 12.21
CA GLN A 45 0.23 -7.17 11.72
C GLN A 45 1.71 -6.92 11.34
N HIS A 46 2.00 -5.77 10.74
CA HIS A 46 3.37 -5.45 10.33
C HIS A 46 4.25 -5.09 11.53
N HIS A 47 3.70 -4.46 12.57
CA HIS A 47 4.44 -4.16 13.80
C HIS A 47 4.80 -5.46 14.54
N ILE A 48 3.83 -6.38 14.67
CA ILE A 48 4.05 -7.68 15.31
C ILE A 48 5.10 -8.47 14.56
N ALA A 49 4.96 -8.60 13.22
CA ALA A 49 5.92 -9.33 12.40
C ALA A 49 7.32 -8.71 12.46
N LYS A 50 7.43 -7.37 12.42
CA LYS A 50 8.70 -6.66 12.54
C LYS A 50 9.35 -6.94 13.90
N ALA A 51 8.60 -6.81 15.00
CA ALA A 51 9.11 -7.04 16.34
C ALA A 51 9.64 -8.48 16.54
N ILE A 52 8.96 -9.48 15.99
CA ILE A 52 9.43 -10.88 16.03
C ILE A 52 10.74 -11.03 15.25
N LEU A 53 10.84 -10.43 14.06
CA LEU A 53 12.04 -10.50 13.24
C LEU A 53 13.22 -9.71 13.83
N GLU A 54 12.98 -8.58 14.49
CA GLU A 54 14.03 -7.79 15.16
C GLU A 54 14.60 -8.46 16.41
N GLN A 55 13.86 -9.37 17.02
CA GLN A 55 14.34 -10.20 18.13
C GLN A 55 15.18 -11.40 17.65
N SER A 56 15.24 -11.63 16.34
CA SER A 56 16.04 -12.69 15.72
C SER A 56 17.37 -12.15 15.18
N ASP A 57 18.33 -13.04 14.98
CA ASP A 57 19.60 -12.68 14.32
C ASP A 57 19.52 -12.72 12.78
N LEU A 58 18.33 -12.90 12.21
CA LEU A 58 18.16 -13.02 10.76
C LEU A 58 18.59 -11.74 10.01
N PRO A 59 19.22 -11.86 8.82
CA PRO A 59 19.65 -10.72 8.01
C PRO A 59 18.46 -10.12 7.24
N VAL A 60 17.58 -9.41 7.95
CA VAL A 60 16.32 -8.90 7.40
C VAL A 60 16.47 -7.45 6.95
N THR A 61 16.07 -7.13 5.73
CA THR A 61 15.83 -5.76 5.26
C THR A 61 14.33 -5.52 5.18
N TYR A 62 13.86 -4.42 5.76
CA TYR A 62 12.46 -4.03 5.69
C TYR A 62 12.25 -3.09 4.51
N LEU A 63 11.43 -3.52 3.56
CA LEU A 63 10.98 -2.70 2.44
C LEU A 63 9.60 -2.14 2.79
N ASN A 64 9.60 -0.94 3.34
CA ASN A 64 8.39 -0.26 3.77
C ASN A 64 7.76 0.49 2.61
N ILE A 65 6.49 0.20 2.35
CA ILE A 65 5.73 0.85 1.29
C ILE A 65 5.00 2.04 1.92
N GLY A 66 5.64 3.21 1.90
CA GLY A 66 5.07 4.48 2.31
C GLY A 66 4.11 5.06 1.26
N ALA A 67 3.33 4.19 0.62
CA ALA A 67 2.50 4.50 -0.53
C ALA A 67 1.30 3.54 -0.62
N SER A 68 0.29 3.94 -1.37
CA SER A 68 -0.74 3.02 -1.86
C SER A 68 -0.23 2.29 -3.09
N TYR A 69 -0.51 0.99 -3.16
CA TYR A 69 -0.36 0.27 -4.42
C TYR A 69 -1.34 0.79 -5.47
N MET A 70 -0.85 0.88 -6.71
CA MET A 70 -1.66 1.30 -7.87
C MET A 70 -2.69 0.26 -8.30
N ASP A 71 -2.41 -1.04 -8.11
CA ASP A 71 -3.36 -2.11 -8.43
C ASP A 71 -4.63 -2.10 -7.57
N ASN A 72 -4.63 -1.39 -6.43
CA ASN A 72 -5.84 -1.12 -5.65
C ASN A 72 -6.92 -0.44 -6.50
N PHE A 73 -6.55 0.31 -7.56
CA PHE A 73 -7.53 0.89 -8.48
C PHE A 73 -8.27 -0.18 -9.30
N LEU A 74 -7.69 -1.36 -9.55
CA LEU A 74 -8.39 -2.47 -10.19
C LEU A 74 -9.54 -2.99 -9.33
N LEU A 75 -9.46 -2.86 -8.00
CA LEU A 75 -10.58 -3.15 -7.09
C LEU A 75 -11.70 -2.10 -7.22
N LEU A 76 -11.36 -0.86 -7.57
CA LEU A 76 -12.32 0.22 -7.80
C LEU A 76 -12.93 0.19 -9.20
N ALA A 77 -12.26 -0.43 -10.16
CA ALA A 77 -12.68 -0.43 -11.56
C ALA A 77 -14.13 -0.92 -11.79
N PRO A 78 -14.64 -1.99 -11.14
CA PRO A 78 -16.05 -2.36 -11.24
C PRO A 78 -17.02 -1.31 -10.68
N VAL A 79 -16.61 -0.56 -9.64
CA VAL A 79 -17.43 0.51 -9.08
C VAL A 79 -17.47 1.68 -10.06
N ILE A 80 -16.31 2.11 -10.56
CA ILE A 80 -16.19 3.21 -11.52
C ILE A 80 -17.01 2.92 -12.78
N ARG A 81 -16.91 1.71 -13.36
CA ARG A 81 -17.73 1.32 -14.53
C ARG A 81 -19.23 1.38 -14.25
N ARG A 82 -19.67 1.02 -13.05
CA ARG A 82 -21.10 0.98 -12.69
C ARG A 82 -21.67 2.35 -12.36
N THR A 83 -20.90 3.20 -11.70
CA THR A 83 -21.40 4.47 -11.13
C THR A 83 -20.93 5.69 -11.89
N GLY A 84 -19.90 5.57 -12.72
CA GLY A 84 -19.17 6.69 -13.32
C GLY A 84 -18.39 7.52 -12.29
N LYS A 85 -18.21 7.03 -11.06
CA LYS A 85 -17.58 7.79 -9.96
C LYS A 85 -16.45 7.01 -9.31
N MET A 86 -15.40 7.73 -8.91
CA MET A 86 -14.39 7.19 -8.02
C MET A 86 -14.87 7.35 -6.57
N VAL A 87 -15.54 6.33 -6.04
CA VAL A 87 -15.97 6.32 -4.63
C VAL A 87 -14.81 5.81 -3.77
N TRP A 88 -14.17 6.72 -3.06
CA TRP A 88 -13.06 6.40 -2.15
C TRP A 88 -12.85 7.52 -1.14
N PRO A 89 -12.45 7.27 0.12
CA PRO A 89 -12.22 8.35 1.07
C PRO A 89 -11.11 9.29 0.59
N SER A 90 -11.27 10.60 0.81
CA SER A 90 -10.20 11.57 0.53
C SER A 90 -8.97 11.22 1.35
N ARG A 91 -7.77 11.25 0.77
CA ARG A 91 -6.49 11.14 1.48
C ARG A 91 -5.36 11.64 0.58
N LEU A 92 -4.33 12.23 1.19
CA LEU A 92 -3.05 12.50 0.56
C LEU A 92 -2.16 11.28 0.75
N ILE A 93 -1.64 10.68 -0.33
CA ILE A 93 -0.74 9.54 -0.22
C ILE A 93 0.20 9.42 -1.43
N GLY A 94 1.36 8.81 -1.21
CA GLY A 94 2.25 8.34 -2.26
C GLY A 94 1.63 7.19 -3.05
N TYR A 95 2.09 6.97 -4.29
CA TYR A 95 1.72 5.79 -5.08
C TYR A 95 2.95 4.98 -5.49
N LEU A 96 2.75 3.67 -5.66
CA LEU A 96 3.81 2.79 -6.15
C LEU A 96 3.23 1.59 -6.91
N ASP A 97 3.82 1.27 -8.05
CA ASP A 97 3.45 0.08 -8.82
C ASP A 97 4.01 -1.18 -8.13
N PRO A 98 3.18 -2.20 -7.86
CA PRO A 98 3.66 -3.48 -7.32
C PRO A 98 4.76 -4.14 -8.16
N ARG A 99 4.80 -3.89 -9.49
CA ARG A 99 5.87 -4.38 -10.38
C ARG A 99 7.22 -3.77 -10.02
N ASP A 100 7.24 -2.46 -9.74
CA ASP A 100 8.45 -1.77 -9.27
C ASP A 100 8.87 -2.30 -7.88
N VAL A 101 7.92 -2.60 -7.00
CA VAL A 101 8.24 -3.23 -5.69
C VAL A 101 8.88 -4.61 -5.86
N GLY A 102 8.37 -5.42 -6.78
CA GLY A 102 8.96 -6.72 -7.11
C GLY A 102 10.40 -6.60 -7.61
N GLU A 103 10.66 -5.65 -8.51
CA GLU A 103 12.00 -5.38 -9.04
C GLU A 103 12.94 -4.84 -7.96
N ILE A 104 12.49 -3.91 -7.11
CA ILE A 104 13.28 -3.40 -5.98
C ILE A 104 13.62 -4.52 -5.01
N ALA A 105 12.66 -5.37 -4.65
CA ALA A 105 12.91 -6.50 -3.77
C ALA A 105 13.92 -7.48 -4.37
N ALA A 106 13.83 -7.76 -5.67
CA ALA A 106 14.80 -8.60 -6.37
C ALA A 106 16.20 -7.96 -6.39
N ASN A 107 16.30 -6.67 -6.67
CA ASN A 107 17.58 -5.94 -6.66
C ASN A 107 18.22 -5.93 -5.27
N LEU A 108 17.42 -5.78 -4.21
CA LEU A 108 17.91 -5.89 -2.83
C LEU A 108 18.44 -7.29 -2.52
N LEU A 109 17.71 -8.34 -2.88
CA LEU A 109 18.12 -9.74 -2.64
C LEU A 109 19.39 -10.14 -3.41
N LEU A 110 19.61 -9.56 -4.58
CA LEU A 110 20.78 -9.83 -5.44
C LEU A 110 21.95 -8.86 -5.20
N SER A 111 21.74 -7.83 -4.39
CA SER A 111 22.74 -6.80 -4.13
C SER A 111 23.88 -7.36 -3.28
N PRO A 112 25.15 -7.25 -3.74
CA PRO A 112 26.30 -7.58 -2.90
C PRO A 112 26.61 -6.49 -1.86
N ASP A 113 25.92 -5.35 -1.91
CA ASP A 113 26.12 -4.25 -0.98
C ASP A 113 25.48 -4.55 0.39
N GLU A 114 26.32 -4.95 1.35
CA GLU A 114 25.91 -5.26 2.72
C GLU A 114 25.27 -4.08 3.44
N ARG A 115 25.43 -2.84 2.95
CA ARG A 115 24.76 -1.66 3.52
C ARG A 115 23.23 -1.74 3.40
N ASN A 116 22.70 -2.59 2.52
CA ASN A 116 21.26 -2.84 2.41
C ASN A 116 20.72 -3.79 3.48
N LEU A 117 21.59 -4.58 4.14
CA LEU A 117 21.17 -5.51 5.20
C LEU A 117 20.74 -4.75 6.46
N ARG A 118 19.73 -5.27 7.15
CA ARG A 118 19.23 -4.70 8.42
C ARG A 118 18.74 -3.26 8.30
N GLN A 119 18.43 -2.82 7.08
CA GLN A 119 17.89 -1.49 6.81
C GLN A 119 16.38 -1.47 6.86
N PHE A 120 15.85 -0.28 7.10
CA PHE A 120 14.46 0.07 6.89
C PHE A 120 14.38 1.08 5.74
N HIS A 121 13.88 0.63 4.60
CA HIS A 121 13.75 1.44 3.39
C HIS A 121 12.29 1.88 3.23
N ASP A 122 12.01 3.15 3.48
CA ASP A 122 10.70 3.73 3.19
C ASP A 122 10.63 4.23 1.76
N ILE A 123 9.72 3.65 0.96
CA ILE A 123 9.66 3.87 -0.48
C ILE A 123 8.28 4.28 -0.97
N ASN A 124 8.31 5.20 -1.93
CA ASN A 124 7.23 5.56 -2.84
C ASN A 124 7.85 5.83 -4.22
N ASN A 125 7.04 6.18 -5.22
CA ASN A 125 7.56 6.40 -6.58
C ASN A 125 8.28 7.74 -6.79
N GLY A 126 8.42 8.56 -5.75
CA GLY A 126 9.14 9.83 -5.73
C GLY A 126 8.50 10.96 -6.54
N GLN A 127 7.31 10.74 -7.10
CA GLN A 127 6.70 11.65 -8.08
C GLN A 127 5.23 11.94 -7.81
N ASP A 128 4.48 10.98 -7.26
CA ASP A 128 3.03 11.07 -7.08
C ASP A 128 2.65 11.08 -5.60
N LEU A 129 2.64 12.28 -4.99
CA LEU A 129 2.00 12.54 -3.70
C LEU A 129 0.73 13.35 -3.98
N LEU A 130 -0.41 12.68 -4.01
CA LEU A 130 -1.65 13.23 -4.58
C LEU A 130 -2.83 13.09 -3.62
N GLU A 131 -3.74 14.06 -3.65
CA GLU A 131 -5.05 13.91 -3.03
C GLU A 131 -5.93 12.98 -3.89
N THR A 132 -6.87 12.26 -3.27
CA THR A 132 -7.80 11.38 -3.99
C THR A 132 -8.56 12.11 -5.11
N GLU A 133 -8.84 13.40 -4.94
CA GLU A 133 -9.50 14.23 -5.96
C GLU A 133 -8.61 14.44 -7.20
N ASP A 134 -7.31 14.73 -6.99
CA ASP A 134 -6.33 14.86 -8.08
C ASP A 134 -6.19 13.56 -8.87
N VAL A 135 -6.28 12.42 -8.18
CA VAL A 135 -6.26 11.09 -8.80
C VAL A 135 -7.49 10.86 -9.67
N ALA A 136 -8.69 11.24 -9.20
CA ALA A 136 -9.92 11.13 -9.98
C ALA A 136 -9.87 12.05 -11.22
N GLN A 137 -9.34 13.26 -11.07
CA GLN A 137 -9.10 14.18 -12.19
C GLN A 137 -8.09 13.59 -13.19
N MET A 138 -6.98 13.03 -12.71
CA MET A 138 -5.97 12.38 -13.55
C MET A 138 -6.57 11.22 -14.34
N LEU A 139 -7.37 10.37 -13.71
CA LEU A 139 -8.06 9.27 -14.37
C LEU A 139 -9.04 9.80 -15.44
N SER A 140 -9.79 10.86 -15.10
CA SER A 140 -10.70 11.52 -16.04
C SER A 140 -9.97 12.04 -17.28
N ASP A 141 -8.80 12.67 -17.08
CA ASP A 141 -7.96 13.19 -18.15
C ASP A 141 -7.40 12.09 -19.06
N VAL A 142 -6.99 10.96 -18.46
CA VAL A 142 -6.44 9.81 -19.21
C VAL A 142 -7.53 9.17 -20.05
N LEU A 143 -8.72 8.97 -19.48
CA LEU A 143 -9.84 8.29 -20.14
C LEU A 143 -10.68 9.23 -21.02
N LYS A 144 -10.46 10.53 -20.96
CA LYS A 144 -11.28 11.56 -21.63
C LYS A 144 -12.76 11.46 -21.27
N CYS A 145 -13.05 11.01 -20.06
CA CYS A 145 -14.39 10.81 -19.52
C CYS A 145 -14.47 11.40 -18.10
N PRO A 146 -15.46 12.23 -17.77
CA PRO A 146 -15.59 12.78 -16.42
C PRO A 146 -15.85 11.68 -15.37
N ILE A 147 -14.93 11.51 -14.44
CA ILE A 147 -15.04 10.58 -13.30
C ILE A 147 -14.88 11.40 -12.02
N PRO A 148 -15.96 11.99 -11.49
CA PRO A 148 -15.87 12.76 -10.27
C PRO A 148 -15.50 11.88 -9.08
N HIS A 149 -14.75 12.47 -8.15
CA HIS A 149 -14.49 11.89 -6.85
C HIS A 149 -15.75 11.97 -5.96
N GLU A 150 -16.05 10.87 -5.26
CA GLU A 150 -17.09 10.80 -4.24
C GLU A 150 -16.46 10.33 -2.92
N GLY A 151 -16.16 11.29 -2.05
CA GLY A 151 -15.40 11.08 -0.83
C GLY A 151 -16.22 10.80 0.44
N SER A 152 -17.55 10.77 0.36
CA SER A 152 -18.39 10.60 1.54
C SER A 152 -18.22 9.23 2.20
N ARG A 153 -18.22 9.21 3.53
CA ARG A 153 -18.13 7.97 4.32
C ARG A 153 -19.34 7.08 4.07
N GLU A 154 -20.51 7.70 3.89
CA GLU A 154 -21.78 7.04 3.63
C GLU A 154 -21.74 6.27 2.30
N ALA A 155 -21.27 6.92 1.22
CA ALA A 155 -21.12 6.25 -0.07
C ALA A 155 -20.10 5.11 -0.01
N PHE A 156 -18.98 5.32 0.68
CA PHE A 156 -17.97 4.29 0.87
C PHE A 156 -18.54 3.07 1.62
N ILE A 157 -19.18 3.28 2.78
CA ILE A 157 -19.76 2.19 3.57
C ILE A 157 -20.82 1.44 2.77
N ALA A 158 -21.74 2.16 2.11
CA ALA A 158 -22.82 1.55 1.33
C ALA A 158 -22.29 0.63 0.22
N LEU A 159 -21.17 0.99 -0.41
CA LEU A 159 -20.58 0.23 -1.51
C LEU A 159 -19.64 -0.88 -1.06
N PHE A 160 -18.80 -0.62 -0.06
CA PHE A 160 -17.69 -1.51 0.28
C PHE A 160 -17.96 -2.39 1.49
N ASP A 161 -18.87 -2.04 2.41
CA ASP A 161 -19.10 -2.87 3.59
C ASP A 161 -19.58 -4.29 3.24
N PRO A 162 -20.54 -4.50 2.30
CA PRO A 162 -20.96 -5.84 1.94
C PRO A 162 -19.81 -6.71 1.42
N VAL A 163 -18.89 -6.12 0.64
CA VAL A 163 -17.77 -6.83 0.02
C VAL A 163 -16.67 -7.10 1.05
N LEU A 164 -16.29 -6.09 1.83
CA LEU A 164 -15.22 -6.20 2.82
C LEU A 164 -15.64 -7.08 3.99
N SER A 165 -16.86 -6.95 4.48
CA SER A 165 -17.39 -7.75 5.58
C SER A 165 -17.51 -9.22 5.20
N ALA A 166 -17.90 -9.53 3.96
CA ALA A 166 -17.90 -10.89 3.43
C ALA A 166 -16.47 -11.46 3.33
N ARG A 167 -15.49 -10.66 2.87
CA ARG A 167 -14.09 -11.08 2.75
C ARG A 167 -13.43 -11.34 4.11
N SER A 168 -13.70 -10.51 5.11
CA SER A 168 -13.12 -10.65 6.44
C SER A 168 -13.93 -11.52 7.39
N SER A 169 -15.12 -12.01 6.98
CA SER A 169 -16.10 -12.67 7.84
C SER A 169 -16.42 -11.85 9.11
N GLN A 170 -16.43 -10.52 8.98
CA GLN A 170 -16.64 -9.60 10.10
C GLN A 170 -17.45 -8.38 9.66
N PRO A 171 -18.62 -8.10 10.27
CA PRO A 171 -19.44 -6.94 9.91
C PRO A 171 -18.71 -5.62 10.18
N GLY A 172 -19.07 -4.55 9.47
CA GLY A 172 -18.51 -3.21 9.68
C GLY A 172 -17.07 -3.06 9.19
N ALA A 173 -16.62 -3.89 8.25
CA ALA A 173 -15.26 -3.84 7.74
C ALA A 173 -14.93 -2.53 7.01
N ALA A 174 -15.90 -1.90 6.33
CA ALA A 174 -15.68 -0.60 5.72
C ALA A 174 -15.45 0.49 6.78
N GLY A 175 -16.19 0.44 7.88
CA GLY A 175 -15.99 1.35 9.02
C GLY A 175 -14.57 1.26 9.59
N ARG A 176 -14.03 0.03 9.72
CA ARG A 176 -12.63 -0.17 10.16
C ARG A 176 -11.61 0.38 9.18
N VAL A 177 -11.84 0.24 7.87
CA VAL A 177 -10.97 0.86 6.85
C VAL A 177 -10.99 2.38 6.98
N LEU A 178 -12.15 2.99 7.22
CA LEU A 178 -12.27 4.42 7.46
C LEU A 178 -11.51 4.86 8.72
N SER A 179 -11.68 4.14 9.84
CA SER A 179 -10.90 4.38 11.06
C SER A 179 -9.39 4.29 10.81
N PHE A 180 -8.94 3.30 10.02
CA PHE A 180 -7.54 3.18 9.64
C PHE A 180 -7.06 4.37 8.81
N ILE A 181 -7.83 4.84 7.83
CA ILE A 181 -7.50 6.01 7.03
C ILE A 181 -7.47 7.28 7.90
N ASP A 182 -8.42 7.44 8.83
CA ASP A 182 -8.44 8.59 9.75
C ASP A 182 -7.21 8.58 10.67
N PHE A 183 -6.82 7.38 11.15
CA PHE A 183 -5.59 7.20 11.90
C PHE A 183 -4.36 7.53 11.06
N GLU A 184 -4.25 7.00 9.85
CA GLU A 184 -3.14 7.27 8.92
C GLU A 184 -3.01 8.77 8.63
N LYS A 185 -4.11 9.48 8.36
CA LYS A 185 -4.12 10.94 8.18
C LYS A 185 -3.66 11.73 9.40
N SER A 186 -3.91 11.21 10.61
CA SER A 186 -3.43 11.83 11.84
C SER A 186 -1.91 11.73 11.99
N LYS A 187 -1.25 10.96 11.12
CA LYS A 187 0.19 10.79 11.03
C LYS A 187 0.70 11.43 9.73
N SER A 188 1.92 11.95 9.77
CA SER A 188 2.46 12.75 8.67
C SER A 188 3.76 12.19 8.09
N SER A 189 4.37 11.15 8.67
CA SER A 189 5.72 10.73 8.26
C SER A 189 5.77 10.22 6.84
N PHE A 190 4.71 9.56 6.35
CA PHE A 190 4.64 9.08 4.96
C PHE A 190 4.40 10.16 3.92
N LEU A 191 4.04 11.38 4.31
CA LEU A 191 3.63 12.45 3.40
C LEU A 191 4.86 13.17 2.82
N HIS A 192 5.78 12.41 2.26
CA HIS A 192 6.99 12.92 1.62
C HIS A 192 7.28 12.15 0.33
N LEU A 193 7.99 12.77 -0.60
CA LEU A 193 8.51 12.10 -1.78
C LEU A 193 9.91 11.56 -1.49
N SER A 194 10.19 10.35 -1.96
CA SER A 194 11.47 9.66 -1.79
C SER A 194 12.04 9.26 -3.15
N ASP A 195 13.32 9.57 -3.39
CA ASP A 195 14.06 9.14 -4.58
C ASP A 195 14.62 7.70 -4.44
N LEU A 196 14.39 7.04 -3.30
CA LEU A 196 14.98 5.74 -2.99
C LEU A 196 14.56 4.65 -3.99
N ALA A 197 13.29 4.64 -4.41
CA ALA A 197 12.83 3.68 -5.42
C ALA A 197 13.59 3.84 -6.74
N GLU A 198 13.84 5.07 -7.19
CA GLU A 198 14.63 5.33 -8.40
C GLU A 198 16.07 4.83 -8.25
N ARG A 199 16.70 5.07 -7.10
CA ARG A 199 18.07 4.61 -6.84
C ARG A 199 18.17 3.08 -6.81
N LEU A 200 17.19 2.40 -6.22
CA LEU A 200 17.17 0.93 -6.14
C LEU A 200 16.80 0.27 -7.48
N LEU A 201 16.00 0.93 -8.32
CA LEU A 201 15.66 0.45 -9.66
C LEU A 201 16.74 0.76 -10.70
N GLY A 202 17.50 1.86 -10.52
CA GLY A 202 18.37 2.39 -11.57
C GLY A 202 17.62 3.04 -12.74
N ARG A 203 16.31 3.26 -12.58
CA ARG A 203 15.41 3.93 -13.53
C ARG A 203 14.32 4.67 -12.77
N LYS A 204 13.63 5.60 -13.44
CA LYS A 204 12.44 6.23 -12.87
C LYS A 204 11.36 5.17 -12.57
N PRO A 205 10.75 5.18 -11.37
CA PRO A 205 9.58 4.39 -11.07
C PRO A 205 8.39 4.77 -11.96
N THR A 206 7.44 3.85 -12.09
CA THR A 206 6.19 4.06 -12.82
C THR A 206 5.37 5.16 -12.15
N THR A 207 4.90 6.12 -12.95
CA THR A 207 3.97 7.16 -12.47
C THR A 207 2.54 6.64 -12.51
N LEU A 208 1.68 7.16 -11.64
CA LEU A 208 0.27 6.81 -11.61
C LEU A 208 -0.43 7.13 -12.93
N ARG A 209 -0.06 8.24 -13.58
CA ARG A 209 -0.58 8.59 -14.91
C ARG A 209 -0.23 7.54 -15.95
N SER A 210 1.04 7.13 -16.00
CA SER A 210 1.49 6.07 -16.93
C SER A 210 0.77 4.75 -16.65
N TRP A 211 0.59 4.40 -15.38
CA TRP A 211 -0.17 3.22 -14.98
C TRP A 211 -1.63 3.29 -15.45
N PHE A 212 -2.31 4.42 -15.27
CA PHE A 212 -3.68 4.60 -15.79
C PHE A 212 -3.74 4.53 -17.32
N MET A 213 -2.74 5.05 -18.03
CA MET A 213 -2.69 4.94 -19.49
C MET A 213 -2.58 3.48 -19.94
N GLU A 214 -1.81 2.66 -19.22
CA GLU A 214 -1.66 1.23 -19.48
C GLU A 214 -2.94 0.44 -19.16
N HIS A 215 -3.58 0.75 -18.03
CA HIS A 215 -4.69 -0.03 -17.48
C HIS A 215 -6.08 0.59 -17.72
N GLY A 216 -6.17 1.66 -18.52
CA GLY A 216 -7.39 2.45 -18.72
C GLY A 216 -8.62 1.63 -19.11
N ALA A 217 -8.43 0.57 -19.91
CA ALA A 217 -9.49 -0.34 -20.35
C ALA A 217 -10.24 -1.03 -19.19
N ALA A 218 -9.64 -1.15 -18.00
CA ALA A 218 -10.31 -1.73 -16.85
C ALA A 218 -11.46 -0.85 -16.31
N PHE A 219 -11.38 0.47 -16.55
CA PHE A 219 -12.24 1.49 -15.93
C PHE A 219 -13.41 1.93 -16.81
N VAL A 220 -13.41 1.56 -18.09
CA VAL A 220 -14.47 1.86 -19.06
C VAL A 220 -15.24 0.60 -19.41
N SER A 221 -16.50 0.72 -19.82
CA SER A 221 -17.21 -0.43 -20.39
C SER A 221 -16.83 -0.60 -21.87
N GLU A 222 -17.00 -1.80 -22.44
CA GLU A 222 -16.76 -2.01 -23.88
C GLU A 222 -17.64 -1.12 -24.77
N ALA A 223 -18.74 -0.57 -24.26
CA ALA A 223 -19.60 0.36 -24.99
C ALA A 223 -19.05 1.80 -25.02
N ASP A 224 -18.04 2.10 -24.21
CA ASP A 224 -17.41 3.42 -24.07
C ASP A 224 -16.05 3.52 -24.79
N LEU A 225 -15.61 2.45 -25.47
CA LEU A 225 -14.41 2.37 -26.31
C LEU A 225 -14.76 2.57 -27.79
#